data_AF-A0A929RWE2-F1
#
_entry.id   AF-A0A929RWE2-F1
#
_cell.length_a   1.000
_cell.length_b   1.000
_cell.length_c   1.000
_cell.angle_alpha   90.00
_cell.angle_beta   90.00
_cell.angle_gamma   90.00
#
_symmetry.space_group_name_H-M   'P 1'
#
loop_
_entity.id
_entity.type
_entity.pdbx_description
1 polymer ?
#
loop_
_entity_poly.entity_id
_entity_poly.type
_entity_poly.pdbx_seq_one_letter_code
_entity_poly.pdbx_strand_id
1 'polypeptide(L)'
;MAAFDVEYYLDDIPLSTYGIIVTTSKGLMGKPAAKDTLSADWTEHNGIVRDLANLRYKGREIELTCVMEAGGYQDFITKITSFLQTIGTKICTLSWKAGNSQMPNILVAHSKQLNVSKEFDPKRMVGTFQLKFEELIPPVQKRKIVSYITPDDPTDNDVHYYIDGQDIAGVFGVFVESSSGLFQKPQEKESLTVDWYGKNGVEKDVSSIRYDEREIALNCFITAKTYDQFISQVQDFCNLLTGTGSHRLRVKVRGCRPLVYEVYHPSQITISPEWNEKTCVGTFTLKLVEPEPVKIVLSISGNASIRLASKSAAHIYWGDGTHTFDVSGDGKPQTITKTLPEMSEVIIAVETKDLIELTHNGSIIWNRLV
;
A
#
# COMPACT_ATOMS: atom_id res chain seq x y z
N MET A 1 -0.01 23.48 -24.36
CA MET A 1 0.06 22.94 -22.99
C MET A 1 1.05 23.80 -22.23
N ALA A 2 0.58 24.73 -21.40
CA ALA A 2 1.45 25.33 -20.40
C ALA A 2 1.62 24.27 -19.31
N ALA A 3 2.79 23.65 -19.23
CA ALA A 3 3.13 22.81 -18.10
C ALA A 3 3.02 23.68 -16.84
N PHE A 4 2.40 23.14 -15.80
CA PHE A 4 2.54 23.74 -14.48
C PHE A 4 4.04 23.66 -14.14
N ASP A 5 4.70 24.80 -13.99
CA ASP A 5 6.13 24.83 -13.65
C ASP A 5 6.28 24.32 -12.21
N VAL A 6 6.70 23.06 -12.10
CA VAL A 6 7.18 22.52 -10.83
C VAL A 6 8.67 22.84 -10.75
N GLU A 7 9.02 23.71 -9.81
CA GLU A 7 10.41 24.06 -9.56
C GLU A 7 10.99 23.14 -8.50
N TYR A 8 12.14 22.54 -8.77
CA TYR A 8 12.83 21.62 -7.87
C TYR A 8 14.07 22.29 -7.30
N TYR A 9 14.35 21.99 -6.03
CA TYR A 9 15.42 22.60 -5.27
C TYR A 9 16.25 21.53 -4.57
N LEU A 10 17.57 21.68 -4.61
CA LEU A 10 18.51 20.91 -3.79
C LEU A 10 19.29 21.87 -2.89
N ASP A 11 19.25 21.65 -1.58
CA ASP A 11 19.82 22.57 -0.59
C ASP A 11 19.37 24.02 -0.79
N ASP A 12 18.07 24.20 -1.06
CA ASP A 12 17.40 25.47 -1.38
C ASP A 12 17.90 26.15 -2.68
N ILE A 13 18.73 25.47 -3.49
CA ILE A 13 19.19 25.96 -4.80
C ILE A 13 18.29 25.37 -5.90
N PRO A 14 17.64 26.21 -6.75
CA PRO A 14 16.84 25.73 -7.86
C PRO A 14 17.68 24.91 -8.85
N LEU A 15 17.16 23.76 -9.30
CA LEU A 15 17.81 22.92 -10.32
C LEU A 15 18.01 23.67 -11.65
N SER A 16 17.12 24.63 -11.96
CA SER A 16 17.22 25.50 -13.13
C SER A 16 18.50 26.36 -13.15
N THR A 17 19.11 26.63 -11.98
CA THR A 17 20.42 27.29 -11.86
C THR A 17 21.52 26.52 -12.59
N TYR A 18 21.40 25.19 -12.64
CA TYR A 18 22.32 24.30 -13.35
C TYR A 18 21.85 23.98 -14.78
N GLY A 19 20.82 24.69 -15.28
CA GLY A 19 20.18 24.38 -16.56
C GLY A 19 19.41 23.06 -16.55
N ILE A 20 19.04 22.53 -15.39
CA ILE A 20 18.32 21.26 -15.25
C ILE A 20 16.81 21.51 -15.20
N ILE A 21 16.09 20.77 -16.04
CA ILE A 21 14.64 20.74 -16.14
C ILE A 21 14.20 19.32 -15.77
N VAL A 22 13.30 19.18 -14.81
CA VAL A 22 12.72 17.89 -14.45
C VAL A 22 11.51 17.65 -15.35
N THR A 23 11.57 16.58 -16.14
CA THR A 23 10.51 16.19 -17.08
C THR A 23 9.46 15.31 -16.42
N THR A 24 9.89 14.38 -15.57
CA THR A 24 9.01 13.50 -14.79
C THR A 24 9.62 13.26 -13.43
N SER A 25 8.76 13.01 -12.44
CA SER A 25 9.18 12.67 -11.09
C SER A 25 8.34 11.53 -10.54
N LYS A 26 8.97 10.68 -9.72
CA LYS A 26 8.35 9.54 -9.05
C LYS A 26 8.81 9.50 -7.60
N GLY A 27 7.93 9.04 -6.71
CA GLY A 27 8.24 8.85 -5.30
C GLY A 27 8.22 10.13 -4.44
N LEU A 28 7.99 11.31 -5.03
CA LEU A 28 7.86 12.57 -4.26
C LEU A 28 6.67 12.55 -3.28
N MET A 29 5.65 11.77 -3.59
CA MET A 29 4.43 11.63 -2.81
C MET A 29 4.05 10.17 -2.64
N GLY A 30 3.43 9.88 -1.49
CA GLY A 30 2.97 8.56 -1.11
C GLY A 30 3.66 8.05 0.17
N LYS A 31 3.77 6.73 0.30
CA LYS A 31 4.18 6.07 1.55
C LYS A 31 5.34 5.10 1.28
N PRO A 32 6.42 5.09 2.09
CA PRO A 32 7.55 4.20 1.87
C PRO A 32 7.17 2.72 2.00
N ALA A 33 7.97 1.83 1.43
CA ALA A 33 7.79 0.38 1.59
C ALA A 33 8.02 -0.05 3.05
N ALA A 34 7.27 -1.06 3.50
CA ALA A 34 7.55 -1.70 4.79
C ALA A 34 8.87 -2.48 4.72
N LYS A 35 9.56 -2.58 5.85
CA LYS A 35 10.62 -3.56 6.07
C LYS A 35 9.97 -4.90 6.39
N ASP A 36 10.72 -5.97 6.14
CA ASP A 36 10.30 -7.30 6.53
C ASP A 36 10.11 -7.35 8.06
N THR A 37 9.01 -7.97 8.46
CA THR A 37 8.64 -8.19 9.86
C THR A 37 8.91 -9.65 10.24
N LEU A 38 8.95 -9.91 11.55
CA LEU A 38 8.99 -11.28 12.04
C LEU A 38 7.76 -12.02 11.51
N SER A 39 7.97 -13.21 10.97
CA SER A 39 6.90 -14.02 10.41
C SER A 39 7.13 -15.49 10.69
N ALA A 40 6.03 -16.25 10.77
CA ALA A 40 6.02 -17.69 10.92
C ALA A 40 5.14 -18.30 9.82
N ASP A 41 5.78 -19.11 8.98
CA ASP A 41 5.12 -19.94 7.99
C ASP A 41 5.07 -21.39 8.49
N TRP A 42 3.89 -21.83 8.91
CA TRP A 42 3.69 -23.18 9.42
C TRP A 42 3.24 -24.09 8.29
N THR A 43 3.87 -25.26 8.20
CA THR A 43 3.57 -26.28 7.18
C THR A 43 2.11 -26.71 7.15
N GLU A 44 1.37 -26.59 8.25
CA GLU A 44 -0.01 -27.07 8.30
C GLU A 44 -1.05 -25.98 7.98
N HIS A 45 -0.62 -24.72 7.83
CA HIS A 45 -1.48 -23.54 7.73
C HIS A 45 -1.48 -22.89 6.33
N ASN A 46 -2.60 -22.27 5.99
CA ASN A 46 -2.73 -21.30 4.90
C ASN A 46 -2.18 -19.96 5.37
N GLY A 47 -1.57 -19.22 4.45
CA GLY A 47 -1.03 -17.91 4.73
C GLY A 47 0.23 -17.96 5.61
N ILE A 48 0.55 -16.81 6.19
CA ILE A 48 1.73 -16.60 7.05
C ILE A 48 1.31 -15.73 8.23
N VAL A 49 1.69 -16.11 9.45
CA VAL A 49 1.46 -15.25 10.62
C VAL A 49 2.57 -14.20 10.67
N ARG A 50 2.22 -12.91 10.66
CA ARG A 50 3.18 -11.79 10.68
C ARG A 50 3.02 -10.91 11.91
N ASP A 51 4.14 -10.46 12.47
CA ASP A 51 4.15 -9.38 13.45
C ASP A 51 3.89 -8.05 12.74
N LEU A 52 2.64 -7.60 12.77
CA LEU A 52 2.24 -6.28 12.27
C LEU A 52 2.25 -5.22 13.37
N ALA A 53 2.51 -5.58 14.64
CA ALA A 53 2.51 -4.63 15.75
C ALA A 53 3.73 -3.70 15.71
N ASN A 54 4.84 -4.12 15.10
CA ASN A 54 6.10 -3.36 15.02
C ASN A 54 6.52 -3.04 13.57
N LEU A 55 5.59 -2.51 12.76
CA LEU A 55 5.87 -2.10 11.38
C LEU A 55 6.97 -1.02 11.33
N ARG A 56 8.02 -1.31 10.55
CA ARG A 56 9.13 -0.39 10.23
C ARG A 56 9.13 -0.15 8.74
N TYR A 57 9.62 1.00 8.31
CA TYR A 57 9.63 1.38 6.89
C TYR A 57 11.05 1.54 6.36
N LYS A 58 11.25 1.25 5.07
CA LYS A 58 12.47 1.54 4.31
C LYS A 58 12.53 3.04 4.00
N GLY A 59 13.70 3.51 3.56
CA GLY A 59 13.79 4.82 2.93
C GLY A 59 12.90 4.87 1.69
N ARG A 60 12.32 6.02 1.40
CA ARG A 60 11.51 6.22 0.19
C ARG A 60 12.43 6.43 -0.99
N GLU A 61 12.19 5.71 -2.07
CA GLU A 61 12.92 5.90 -3.32
C GLU A 61 12.23 7.00 -4.14
N ILE A 62 13.04 7.97 -4.58
CA ILE A 62 12.59 9.11 -5.39
C ILE A 62 13.43 9.14 -6.67
N GLU A 63 12.77 9.26 -7.81
CA GLU A 63 13.41 9.33 -9.12
C GLU A 63 12.96 10.60 -9.85
N LEU A 64 13.91 11.41 -10.31
CA LEU A 64 13.65 12.54 -11.19
C LEU A 64 14.28 12.25 -12.56
N THR A 65 13.48 12.29 -13.61
CA THR A 65 14.00 12.27 -14.98
C THR A 65 14.28 13.70 -15.42
N CYS A 66 15.53 13.97 -15.71
CA CYS A 66 16.04 15.31 -15.92
C CYS A 66 16.56 15.50 -17.35
N VAL A 67 16.39 16.71 -17.85
CA VAL A 67 17.00 17.23 -19.06
C VAL A 67 17.89 18.41 -18.64
N MET A 68 19.13 18.45 -19.11
CA MET A 68 20.00 19.62 -18.95
C MET A 68 20.16 20.33 -20.28
N GLU A 69 19.86 21.62 -20.30
CA GLU A 69 20.06 22.50 -21.46
C GLU A 69 21.24 23.45 -21.24
N ALA A 70 22.11 23.52 -22.24
CA ALA A 70 23.27 24.41 -22.25
C ALA A 70 23.40 25.17 -23.58
N GLY A 71 23.97 26.39 -23.51
CA GLY A 71 24.23 27.24 -24.67
C GLY A 71 25.42 26.80 -25.52
N GLY A 72 26.18 25.79 -25.07
CA GLY A 72 27.35 25.27 -25.76
C GLY A 72 28.11 24.22 -24.93
N TYR A 73 29.14 23.59 -25.51
CA TYR A 73 29.90 22.54 -24.83
C TYR A 73 30.53 23.02 -23.52
N GLN A 74 31.14 24.20 -23.51
CA GLN A 74 31.78 24.75 -22.30
C GLN A 74 30.77 25.09 -21.20
N ASP A 75 29.59 25.62 -21.58
CA ASP A 75 28.49 25.89 -20.65
C ASP A 75 27.97 24.59 -20.03
N PHE A 76 27.81 23.54 -20.85
CA PHE A 76 27.41 22.22 -20.38
C PHE A 76 28.38 21.66 -19.34
N ILE A 77 29.69 21.67 -19.65
CA ILE A 77 30.73 21.17 -18.73
C ILE A 77 30.73 21.97 -17.41
N THR A 78 30.53 23.29 -17.48
CA THR A 78 30.48 24.14 -16.30
C THR A 78 29.28 23.79 -15.42
N LYS A 79 28.08 23.77 -16.02
CA LYS A 79 26.82 23.45 -15.34
C LYS A 79 26.83 22.07 -14.69
N ILE A 80 27.22 21.04 -15.43
CA ILE A 80 27.25 19.67 -14.90
C ILE A 80 28.30 19.51 -13.80
N THR A 81 29.45 20.17 -13.89
CA THR A 81 30.48 20.13 -12.83
C THR A 81 29.99 20.83 -11.57
N SER A 82 29.37 22.01 -11.69
CA SER A 82 28.77 22.72 -10.54
C SER A 82 27.65 21.90 -9.90
N PHE A 83 26.80 21.27 -10.71
CA PHE A 83 25.75 20.40 -10.20
C PHE A 83 26.34 19.20 -9.44
N LEU A 84 27.32 18.49 -10.02
CA LEU A 84 27.98 17.35 -9.38
C LEU A 84 28.69 17.71 -8.07
N GLN A 85 29.19 18.95 -7.94
CA GLN A 85 29.75 19.44 -6.68
C GLN A 85 28.67 19.64 -5.60
N THR A 86 27.50 20.15 -5.99
CA THR A 86 26.34 20.30 -5.08
C THR A 86 25.80 18.94 -4.66
N ILE A 87 25.62 18.00 -5.59
CA ILE A 87 25.06 16.67 -5.33
C ILE A 87 26.09 15.59 -4.95
N GLY A 88 27.27 15.98 -4.48
CA GLY A 88 28.36 15.06 -4.13
C GLY A 88 27.97 14.00 -3.08
N THR A 89 28.93 13.39 -2.38
CA THR A 89 28.67 12.29 -1.42
C THR A 89 27.96 12.71 -0.12
N LYS A 90 27.10 13.74 -0.15
CA LYS A 90 26.44 14.33 1.01
C LYS A 90 24.95 14.05 1.00
N ILE A 91 24.40 14.04 2.21
CA ILE A 91 22.97 14.21 2.47
C ILE A 91 22.63 15.64 2.06
N CYS A 92 21.58 15.82 1.28
CA CYS A 92 21.05 17.12 0.89
C CYS A 92 19.55 17.21 1.20
N THR A 93 19.00 18.42 1.19
CA THR A 93 17.55 18.61 1.21
C THR A 93 17.02 18.64 -0.21
N LEU A 94 15.96 17.88 -0.48
CA LEU A 94 15.15 18.01 -1.70
C LEU A 94 13.85 18.71 -1.34
N SER A 95 13.47 19.73 -2.10
CA SER A 95 12.16 20.38 -2.01
C SER A 95 11.67 20.80 -3.38
N TRP A 96 10.39 21.12 -3.48
CA TRP A 96 9.79 21.57 -4.73
C TRP A 96 8.66 22.56 -4.50
N LYS A 97 8.40 23.40 -5.50
CA LYS A 97 7.26 24.30 -5.57
C LYS A 97 6.38 23.88 -6.71
N ALA A 98 5.08 23.87 -6.49
CA ALA A 98 4.11 23.79 -7.57
C ALA A 98 3.10 24.91 -7.40
N GLY A 99 3.09 25.85 -8.36
CA GLY A 99 2.36 27.10 -8.18
C GLY A 99 2.86 27.86 -6.95
N ASN A 100 1.94 28.23 -6.05
CA ASN A 100 2.26 28.99 -4.83
C ASN A 100 2.58 28.09 -3.62
N SER A 101 2.54 26.77 -3.78
CA SER A 101 2.66 25.82 -2.67
C SER A 101 4.11 25.34 -2.54
N GLN A 102 4.75 25.65 -1.42
CA GLN A 102 6.08 25.14 -1.05
C GLN A 102 5.97 23.79 -0.36
N MET A 103 6.69 22.80 -0.85
CA MET A 103 6.71 21.45 -0.27
C MET A 103 7.75 21.32 0.83
N PRO A 104 7.53 20.41 1.80
CA PRO A 104 8.46 20.22 2.89
C PRO A 104 9.83 19.77 2.36
N ASN A 105 10.88 20.30 2.97
CA ASN A 105 12.24 19.85 2.74
C ASN A 105 12.37 18.42 3.27
N ILE A 106 12.73 17.48 2.40
CA ILE A 106 13.02 16.10 2.77
C ILE A 106 14.52 15.84 2.71
N LEU A 107 15.04 15.15 3.73
CA LEU A 107 16.45 14.78 3.79
C LEU A 107 16.69 13.55 2.92
N VAL A 108 17.48 13.73 1.87
CA VAL A 108 17.76 12.68 0.88
C VAL A 108 19.25 12.40 0.78
N ALA A 109 19.59 11.16 0.48
CA ALA A 109 20.91 10.76 0.01
C ALA A 109 20.82 10.37 -1.47
N HIS A 110 21.76 10.86 -2.27
CA HIS A 110 21.88 10.45 -3.67
C HIS A 110 22.47 9.03 -3.76
N SER A 111 21.85 8.16 -4.56
CA SER A 111 22.39 6.82 -4.83
C SER A 111 23.72 6.91 -5.59
N LYS A 112 24.64 5.96 -5.39
CA LYS A 112 26.08 6.11 -5.68
C LYS A 112 26.51 6.42 -7.12
N GLN A 113 25.62 6.50 -8.13
CA GLN A 113 25.99 6.83 -9.51
C GLN A 113 24.94 7.69 -10.22
N LEU A 114 25.36 8.87 -10.70
CA LEU A 114 24.62 9.66 -11.68
C LEU A 114 24.97 9.15 -13.09
N ASN A 115 24.04 8.48 -13.75
CA ASN A 115 24.22 8.04 -15.13
C ASN A 115 23.61 9.08 -16.07
N VAL A 116 24.46 9.85 -16.75
CA VAL A 116 24.05 10.83 -17.75
C VAL A 116 24.16 10.24 -19.15
N SER A 117 23.03 10.03 -19.82
CA SER A 117 22.97 9.67 -21.24
C SER A 117 23.01 10.93 -22.09
N LYS A 118 23.95 10.98 -23.03
CA LYS A 118 24.14 12.12 -23.92
C LYS A 118 23.60 11.79 -25.30
N GLU A 119 22.55 12.50 -25.73
CA GLU A 119 22.19 12.61 -27.15
C GLU A 119 22.70 13.95 -27.68
N PHE A 120 23.48 13.92 -28.76
CA PHE A 120 24.05 15.12 -29.35
C PHE A 120 23.12 15.65 -30.46
N ASP A 121 22.39 16.73 -30.19
CA ASP A 121 21.85 17.60 -31.24
C ASP A 121 22.86 18.72 -31.53
N PRO A 122 23.47 18.79 -32.72
CA PRO A 122 24.42 19.84 -33.08
C PRO A 122 23.90 21.28 -32.95
N LYS A 123 22.57 21.46 -32.81
CA LYS A 123 21.93 22.76 -32.59
C LYS A 123 21.54 23.03 -31.14
N ARG A 124 21.53 22.02 -30.27
CA ARG A 124 21.15 22.11 -28.86
C ARG A 124 21.98 21.16 -28.00
N MET A 125 22.81 21.71 -27.11
CA MET A 125 23.56 20.91 -26.14
C MET A 125 22.62 20.44 -25.02
N VAL A 126 21.95 19.31 -25.27
CA VAL A 126 20.99 18.70 -24.34
C VAL A 126 21.56 17.38 -23.80
N GLY A 127 21.41 17.13 -22.50
CA GLY A 127 21.72 15.83 -21.88
C GLY A 127 20.52 15.32 -21.09
N THR A 128 20.29 14.01 -21.08
CA THR A 128 19.22 13.38 -20.29
C THR A 128 19.83 12.51 -19.21
N PHE A 129 19.25 12.51 -18.01
CA PHE A 129 19.73 11.69 -16.91
C PHE A 129 18.65 11.44 -15.87
N GLN A 130 18.89 10.46 -15.01
CA GLN A 130 18.04 10.18 -13.86
C GLN A 130 18.77 10.53 -12.57
N LEU A 131 18.09 11.26 -11.69
CA LEU A 131 18.49 11.42 -10.30
C LEU A 131 17.72 10.43 -9.46
N LYS A 132 18.43 9.63 -8.67
CA LYS A 132 17.84 8.67 -7.74
C LYS A 132 18.26 8.99 -6.33
N PHE A 133 17.26 9.23 -5.49
CA PHE A 133 17.42 9.59 -4.09
C PHE A 133 16.77 8.56 -3.17
N GLU A 134 17.33 8.40 -1.99
CA GLU A 134 16.73 7.68 -0.88
C GLU A 134 16.48 8.67 0.27
N GLU A 135 15.22 8.77 0.73
CA GLU A 135 14.88 9.55 1.91
C GLU A 135 15.33 8.81 3.18
N LEU A 136 16.24 9.42 3.95
CA LEU A 136 16.94 8.74 5.06
C LEU A 136 16.09 8.60 6.33
N ILE A 137 15.06 9.43 6.50
CA ILE A 137 14.14 9.41 7.64
C ILE A 137 12.76 9.82 7.13
N PRO A 138 11.88 8.87 6.72
CA PRO A 138 10.51 9.24 6.43
C PRO A 138 9.88 9.81 7.71
N PRO A 139 9.14 10.94 7.63
CA PRO A 139 8.56 11.56 8.82
C PRO A 139 7.73 10.53 9.59
N VAL A 140 7.91 10.48 10.92
CA VAL A 140 7.04 9.68 11.80
C VAL A 140 5.62 10.24 11.66
N GLN A 141 4.83 9.65 10.79
CA GLN A 141 3.42 10.00 10.60
C GLN A 141 2.68 9.55 11.85
N LYS A 142 2.52 10.45 12.82
CA LYS A 142 1.65 10.18 13.97
C LYS A 142 0.21 10.14 13.45
N ARG A 143 -0.50 9.05 13.73
CA ARG A 143 -1.92 8.88 13.39
C ARG A 143 -2.70 10.08 13.90
N LYS A 144 -3.15 10.96 13.01
CA LYS A 144 -4.16 11.97 13.34
C LYS A 144 -5.49 11.22 13.33
N ILE A 145 -6.06 11.01 14.52
CA ILE A 145 -7.40 10.45 14.64
C ILE A 145 -8.36 11.52 14.13
N VAL A 146 -8.83 11.37 12.90
CA VAL A 146 -9.94 12.15 12.36
C VAL A 146 -11.21 11.51 12.89
N SER A 147 -12.06 12.30 13.53
CA SER A 147 -13.35 11.84 14.07
C SER A 147 -14.28 11.41 12.95
N TYR A 148 -14.84 10.22 13.09
CA TYR A 148 -15.72 9.58 12.11
C TYR A 148 -16.99 10.40 11.88
N ILE A 149 -17.21 10.82 10.64
CA ILE A 149 -18.54 11.04 10.08
C ILE A 149 -18.65 10.01 8.98
N THR A 150 -19.46 8.97 9.17
CA THR A 150 -19.93 8.14 8.07
C THR A 150 -20.89 9.00 7.26
N PRO A 151 -20.60 9.35 5.99
CA PRO A 151 -21.65 9.82 5.11
C PRO A 151 -22.70 8.72 5.01
N ASP A 152 -23.98 9.10 4.93
CA ASP A 152 -25.00 8.17 4.44
C ASP A 152 -24.54 7.58 3.11
N ASP A 153 -24.77 6.27 2.91
CA ASP A 153 -24.35 5.47 1.74
C ASP A 153 -24.45 6.28 0.44
N PRO A 154 -23.34 6.52 -0.31
CA PRO A 154 -23.41 7.29 -1.55
C PRO A 154 -24.24 6.51 -2.58
N THR A 155 -25.28 7.13 -3.12
CA THR A 155 -26.33 6.47 -3.89
C THR A 155 -26.03 6.22 -5.37
N ASP A 156 -24.79 6.44 -5.84
CA ASP A 156 -24.49 6.58 -7.28
C ASP A 156 -23.43 5.59 -7.83
N ASN A 157 -22.76 4.78 -7.00
CA ASN A 157 -21.81 3.75 -7.46
C ASN A 157 -22.23 2.34 -7.00
N ASP A 158 -22.08 1.34 -7.86
CA ASP A 158 -22.39 -0.05 -7.51
C ASP A 158 -21.35 -0.68 -6.56
N VAL A 159 -20.16 -0.07 -6.40
CA VAL A 159 -19.06 -0.61 -5.59
C VAL A 159 -18.42 0.48 -4.72
N HIS A 160 -18.32 0.21 -3.41
CA HIS A 160 -17.68 1.07 -2.42
C HIS A 160 -16.54 0.35 -1.71
N TYR A 161 -15.46 1.08 -1.47
CA TYR A 161 -14.26 0.59 -0.81
C TYR A 161 -14.05 1.34 0.50
N TYR A 162 -13.86 0.59 1.59
CA TYR A 162 -13.62 1.14 2.90
C TYR A 162 -12.30 0.59 3.44
N ILE A 163 -11.52 1.44 4.08
CA ILE A 163 -10.34 1.04 4.85
C ILE A 163 -10.54 1.52 6.28
N ASP A 164 -10.48 0.59 7.24
CA ASP A 164 -10.78 0.85 8.66
C ASP A 164 -12.14 1.56 8.87
N GLY A 165 -13.15 1.15 8.08
CA GLY A 165 -14.49 1.72 8.12
C GLY A 165 -14.66 3.06 7.40
N GLN A 166 -13.59 3.69 6.89
CA GLN A 166 -13.66 4.97 6.18
C GLN A 166 -13.84 4.75 4.68
N ASP A 167 -14.87 5.35 4.09
CA ASP A 167 -15.07 5.36 2.63
C ASP A 167 -13.94 6.15 1.96
N ILE A 168 -13.09 5.45 1.22
CA ILE A 168 -11.87 6.07 0.70
C ILE A 168 -12.16 7.09 -0.40
N ALA A 169 -13.28 6.94 -1.11
CA ALA A 169 -13.72 7.88 -2.13
C ALA A 169 -14.29 9.15 -1.49
N GLY A 170 -15.26 9.00 -0.58
CA GLY A 170 -15.91 10.13 0.08
C GLY A 170 -14.98 10.96 0.97
N VAL A 171 -14.07 10.30 1.72
CA VAL A 171 -13.22 10.98 2.70
C VAL A 171 -11.94 11.53 2.09
N PHE A 172 -11.26 10.75 1.23
CA PHE A 172 -9.94 11.11 0.72
C PHE A 172 -9.93 11.46 -0.77
N GLY A 173 -11.05 11.34 -1.47
CA GLY A 173 -11.10 11.53 -2.93
C GLY A 173 -10.35 10.44 -3.70
N VAL A 174 -10.18 9.25 -3.10
CA VAL A 174 -9.50 8.10 -3.71
C VAL A 174 -10.53 7.19 -4.36
N PHE A 175 -10.48 7.10 -5.68
CA PHE A 175 -11.36 6.22 -6.46
C PHE A 175 -10.59 4.98 -6.91
N VAL A 176 -11.27 3.83 -6.94
CA VAL A 176 -10.71 2.57 -7.45
C VAL A 176 -11.23 2.35 -8.87
N GLU A 177 -10.34 2.36 -9.85
CA GLU A 177 -10.64 2.10 -11.25
C GLU A 177 -10.77 0.60 -11.54
N SER A 178 -9.85 -0.19 -11.00
CA SER A 178 -9.84 -1.64 -11.15
C SER A 178 -9.19 -2.33 -9.97
N SER A 179 -9.53 -3.59 -9.77
CA SER A 179 -9.01 -4.40 -8.67
C SER A 179 -8.67 -5.81 -9.12
N SER A 180 -7.63 -6.39 -8.51
CA SER A 180 -7.25 -7.79 -8.67
C SER A 180 -6.96 -8.42 -7.30
N GLY A 181 -7.14 -9.74 -7.20
CA GLY A 181 -6.92 -10.48 -5.95
C GLY A 181 -8.11 -10.49 -5.00
N LEU A 182 -9.22 -9.81 -5.32
CA LEU A 182 -10.44 -9.82 -4.50
C LEU A 182 -11.25 -11.12 -4.65
N PHE A 183 -11.31 -11.68 -5.86
CA PHE A 183 -12.18 -12.83 -6.16
C PHE A 183 -11.39 -14.09 -6.51
N GLN A 184 -10.12 -13.92 -6.87
CA GLN A 184 -9.24 -14.98 -7.27
C GLN A 184 -8.90 -15.84 -6.06
N LYS A 185 -8.81 -17.15 -6.29
CA LYS A 185 -8.21 -18.08 -5.32
C LYS A 185 -6.78 -17.60 -5.01
N PRO A 186 -6.35 -17.56 -3.75
CA PRO A 186 -4.97 -17.24 -3.42
C PRO A 186 -4.03 -18.26 -4.06
N GLN A 187 -2.76 -17.87 -4.21
CA GLN A 187 -1.73 -18.75 -4.75
C GLN A 187 -1.59 -20.00 -3.87
N GLU A 188 -1.41 -21.18 -4.47
CA GLU A 188 -1.15 -22.40 -3.71
C GLU A 188 0.31 -22.43 -3.26
N LYS A 189 0.55 -22.82 -2.00
CA LYS A 189 1.90 -23.15 -1.52
C LYS A 189 2.45 -24.33 -2.32
N GLU A 190 3.77 -24.35 -2.46
CA GLU A 190 4.45 -25.47 -3.08
C GLU A 190 4.13 -26.76 -2.32
N SER A 191 3.64 -27.76 -3.05
CA SER A 191 3.32 -29.08 -2.50
C SER A 191 4.48 -30.01 -2.77
N LEU A 192 4.63 -31.05 -1.94
CA LEU A 192 5.64 -32.07 -2.18
C LEU A 192 5.45 -32.63 -3.59
N THR A 193 6.48 -32.47 -4.42
CA THR A 193 6.46 -32.86 -5.83
C THR A 193 7.67 -33.75 -6.10
N VAL A 194 7.43 -34.92 -6.68
CA VAL A 194 8.48 -35.87 -7.07
C VAL A 194 8.48 -36.02 -8.59
N ASP A 195 9.62 -35.69 -9.21
CA ASP A 195 9.89 -35.94 -10.62
C ASP A 195 10.68 -37.25 -10.75
N TRP A 196 10.04 -38.29 -11.29
CA TRP A 196 10.61 -39.62 -11.38
C TRP A 196 11.37 -39.80 -12.70
N TYR A 197 12.65 -40.15 -12.62
CA TYR A 197 13.46 -40.47 -13.80
C TYR A 197 12.80 -41.56 -14.68
N GLY A 198 12.61 -41.26 -15.95
CA GLY A 198 12.02 -42.18 -16.94
C GLY A 198 10.49 -42.20 -16.99
N LYS A 199 9.80 -41.30 -16.27
CA LYS A 199 8.36 -41.07 -16.41
C LYS A 199 8.07 -39.68 -16.97
N ASN A 200 6.95 -39.56 -17.69
CA ASN A 200 6.46 -38.25 -18.12
C ASN A 200 5.60 -37.65 -17.01
N GLY A 201 5.84 -36.38 -16.69
CA GLY A 201 5.10 -35.64 -15.67
C GLY A 201 5.66 -35.83 -14.25
N VAL A 202 4.94 -35.28 -13.26
CA VAL A 202 5.36 -35.25 -11.84
C VAL A 202 4.26 -35.79 -10.93
N GLU A 203 4.65 -36.35 -9.79
CA GLU A 203 3.73 -36.76 -8.72
C GLU A 203 3.64 -35.65 -7.68
N LYS A 204 2.45 -35.07 -7.47
CA LYS A 204 2.21 -33.96 -6.53
C LYS A 204 1.28 -34.41 -5.41
N ASP A 205 1.66 -34.14 -4.16
CA ASP A 205 0.75 -34.33 -3.03
C ASP A 205 -0.39 -33.30 -3.08
N VAL A 206 -1.61 -33.79 -3.27
CA VAL A 206 -2.85 -32.99 -3.33
C VAL A 206 -3.75 -33.22 -2.12
N SER A 207 -3.30 -33.99 -1.13
CA SER A 207 -4.10 -34.32 0.06
C SER A 207 -4.31 -33.13 1.00
N SER A 208 -3.37 -32.18 1.02
CA SER A 208 -3.45 -30.94 1.80
C SER A 208 -2.97 -29.73 0.99
N ILE A 209 -3.83 -29.28 0.07
CA ILE A 209 -3.63 -28.00 -0.64
C ILE A 209 -3.66 -26.86 0.39
N ARG A 210 -2.62 -26.05 0.38
CA ARG A 210 -2.45 -24.87 1.23
C ARG A 210 -2.29 -23.65 0.35
N TYR A 211 -2.69 -22.50 0.87
CA TYR A 211 -2.58 -21.22 0.19
C TYR A 211 -1.48 -20.38 0.79
N ASP A 212 -0.78 -19.62 -0.05
CA ASP A 212 0.09 -18.53 0.36
C ASP A 212 -0.76 -17.32 0.78
N GLU A 213 -0.13 -16.25 1.25
CA GLU A 213 -0.80 -14.99 1.51
C GLU A 213 -1.54 -14.48 0.26
N ARG A 214 -2.62 -13.73 0.46
CA ARG A 214 -3.36 -13.15 -0.65
C ARG A 214 -2.83 -11.76 -0.96
N GLU A 215 -2.41 -11.54 -2.20
CA GLU A 215 -2.14 -10.20 -2.72
C GLU A 215 -3.39 -9.59 -3.35
N ILE A 216 -3.73 -8.37 -2.93
CA ILE A 216 -4.78 -7.54 -3.50
C ILE A 216 -4.12 -6.28 -4.09
N ALA A 217 -4.43 -5.97 -5.34
CA ALA A 217 -4.00 -4.72 -5.97
C ALA A 217 -5.23 -3.90 -6.37
N LEU A 218 -5.28 -2.66 -5.89
CA LEU A 218 -6.28 -1.67 -6.29
C LEU A 218 -5.59 -0.61 -7.14
N ASN A 219 -6.00 -0.47 -8.39
CA ASN A 219 -5.56 0.63 -9.24
C ASN A 219 -6.45 1.81 -8.93
N CYS A 220 -5.85 2.85 -8.36
CA CYS A 220 -6.53 3.99 -7.77
C CYS A 220 -6.14 5.29 -8.46
N PHE A 221 -7.04 6.27 -8.38
CA PHE A 221 -6.74 7.65 -8.72
C PHE A 221 -7.32 8.63 -7.70
N ILE A 222 -6.61 9.73 -7.45
CA ILE A 222 -7.05 10.86 -6.62
C ILE A 222 -7.29 12.05 -7.52
N THR A 223 -8.42 12.72 -7.37
CA THR A 223 -8.72 13.94 -8.13
C THR A 223 -8.92 15.14 -7.23
N ALA A 224 -8.29 16.26 -7.57
CA ALA A 224 -8.43 17.51 -6.82
C ALA A 224 -8.48 18.72 -7.77
N LYS A 225 -9.08 19.82 -7.30
CA LYS A 225 -9.16 21.08 -8.06
C LYS A 225 -7.93 21.96 -7.89
N THR A 226 -7.24 21.84 -6.75
CA THR A 226 -6.06 22.63 -6.41
C THR A 226 -4.91 21.75 -5.93
N TYR A 227 -3.68 22.27 -6.00
CA TYR A 227 -2.47 21.59 -5.52
C TYR A 227 -2.52 21.30 -4.02
N ASP A 228 -2.91 22.29 -3.22
CA ASP A 228 -3.03 22.11 -1.76
C ASP A 228 -4.05 21.06 -1.35
N GLN A 229 -5.19 21.02 -2.06
CA GLN A 229 -6.21 20.00 -1.84
C GLN A 229 -5.67 18.61 -2.19
N PHE A 230 -4.99 18.48 -3.33
CA PHE A 230 -4.39 17.22 -3.76
C PHE A 230 -3.42 16.66 -2.72
N ILE A 231 -2.53 17.50 -2.19
CA ILE A 231 -1.56 17.08 -1.19
C ILE A 231 -2.23 16.66 0.10
N SER A 232 -3.19 17.46 0.57
CA SER A 232 -3.89 17.18 1.82
C SER A 232 -4.60 15.82 1.72
N GLN A 233 -5.29 15.55 0.61
CA GLN A 233 -5.91 14.25 0.32
C GLN A 233 -4.90 13.11 0.30
N VAL A 234 -3.77 13.28 -0.40
CA VAL A 234 -2.69 12.28 -0.45
C VAL A 234 -2.12 12.00 0.95
N GLN A 235 -1.86 13.04 1.74
CA GLN A 235 -1.32 12.92 3.09
C GLN A 235 -2.31 12.22 4.02
N ASP A 236 -3.58 12.64 4.01
CA ASP A 236 -4.63 12.06 4.84
C ASP A 236 -4.87 10.59 4.49
N PHE A 237 -4.87 10.24 3.19
CA PHE A 237 -4.96 8.85 2.75
C PHE A 237 -3.74 8.01 3.17
N CYS A 238 -2.52 8.54 3.03
CA CYS A 238 -1.33 7.82 3.49
C CYS A 238 -1.32 7.63 5.02
N ASN A 239 -1.89 8.59 5.76
CA ASN A 239 -2.05 8.53 7.21
C ASN A 239 -3.10 7.50 7.65
N LEU A 240 -4.14 7.24 6.85
CA LEU A 240 -5.09 6.15 7.10
C LEU A 240 -4.39 4.80 7.19
N LEU A 241 -3.42 4.57 6.29
CA LEU A 241 -2.59 3.37 6.23
C LEU A 241 -1.42 3.41 7.22
N THR A 242 -1.45 4.35 8.18
CA THR A 242 -0.45 4.44 9.24
C THR A 242 -1.03 3.91 10.54
N GLY A 243 -0.38 2.89 11.07
CA GLY A 243 -0.76 2.26 12.32
C GLY A 243 0.06 1.01 12.55
N THR A 244 -0.08 0.45 13.74
CA THR A 244 0.37 -0.90 14.07
C THR A 244 -0.80 -1.86 13.87
N GLY A 245 -0.53 -3.09 13.49
CA GLY A 245 -1.54 -4.11 13.19
C GLY A 245 -1.96 -4.14 11.73
N SER A 246 -3.01 -4.93 11.45
CA SER A 246 -3.67 -4.97 10.15
C SER A 246 -4.66 -3.80 10.01
N HIS A 247 -4.96 -3.47 8.76
CA HIS A 247 -6.06 -2.62 8.35
C HIS A 247 -7.19 -3.46 7.78
N ARG A 248 -8.43 -3.03 7.99
CA ARG A 248 -9.59 -3.71 7.43
C ARG A 248 -9.94 -3.13 6.07
N LEU A 249 -9.74 -3.90 5.00
CA LEU A 249 -10.31 -3.61 3.69
C LEU A 249 -11.72 -4.21 3.61
N ARG A 250 -12.71 -3.38 3.33
CA ARG A 250 -14.10 -3.80 3.08
C ARG A 250 -14.56 -3.33 1.72
N VAL A 251 -15.07 -4.24 0.90
CA VAL A 251 -15.62 -3.95 -0.42
C VAL A 251 -17.11 -4.28 -0.42
N LYS A 252 -17.95 -3.26 -0.61
CA LYS A 252 -19.40 -3.38 -0.65
C LYS A 252 -19.85 -3.23 -2.10
N VAL A 253 -20.42 -4.29 -2.65
CA VAL A 253 -21.07 -4.27 -3.98
C VAL A 253 -22.57 -4.29 -3.77
N ARG A 254 -23.31 -3.46 -4.50
CA ARG A 254 -24.76 -3.35 -4.41
C ARG A 254 -25.42 -4.73 -4.59
N GLY A 255 -26.32 -5.07 -3.66
CA GLY A 255 -27.05 -6.34 -3.68
C GLY A 255 -26.21 -7.59 -3.38
N CYS A 256 -24.92 -7.44 -3.06
CA CYS A 256 -24.01 -8.55 -2.75
C CYS A 256 -23.60 -8.52 -1.29
N ARG A 257 -23.20 -9.69 -0.76
CA ARG A 257 -22.54 -9.77 0.56
C ARG A 257 -21.19 -9.04 0.52
N PRO A 258 -20.81 -8.29 1.56
CA PRO A 258 -19.55 -7.55 1.58
C PRO A 258 -18.36 -8.51 1.58
N LEU A 259 -17.29 -8.12 0.91
CA LEU A 259 -15.98 -8.76 1.04
C LEU A 259 -15.20 -8.03 2.11
N VAL A 260 -14.57 -8.77 3.02
CA VAL A 260 -13.79 -8.20 4.12
C VAL A 260 -12.46 -8.93 4.24
N TYR A 261 -11.38 -8.17 4.41
CA TYR A 261 -10.01 -8.65 4.45
C TYR A 261 -9.24 -7.90 5.54
N GLU A 262 -8.41 -8.64 6.28
CA GLU A 262 -7.42 -8.05 7.18
C GLU A 262 -6.10 -7.96 6.42
N VAL A 263 -5.64 -6.75 6.15
CA VAL A 263 -4.55 -6.51 5.21
C VAL A 263 -3.48 -5.60 5.80
N TYR A 264 -2.27 -5.68 5.28
CA TYR A 264 -1.25 -4.66 5.46
C TYR A 264 -0.70 -4.23 4.10
N HIS A 265 -0.05 -3.08 4.02
CA HIS A 265 0.61 -2.64 2.79
C HIS A 265 2.13 -2.90 2.90
N PRO A 266 2.71 -3.82 2.11
CA PRO A 266 4.16 -4.04 2.14
C PRO A 266 4.93 -3.07 1.23
N SER A 267 4.30 -2.64 0.13
CA SER A 267 4.97 -1.93 -0.95
C SER A 267 4.94 -0.41 -0.78
N GLN A 268 5.92 0.28 -1.37
CA GLN A 268 5.88 1.73 -1.50
C GLN A 268 4.65 2.13 -2.30
N ILE A 269 3.87 3.06 -1.76
CA ILE A 269 2.80 3.74 -2.48
C ILE A 269 3.47 4.91 -3.19
N THR A 270 3.48 4.89 -4.51
CA THR A 270 4.00 5.96 -5.36
C THR A 270 2.84 6.59 -6.11
N ILE A 271 2.57 7.86 -5.82
CA ILE A 271 1.50 8.61 -6.48
C ILE A 271 2.11 9.49 -7.56
N SER A 272 1.68 9.29 -8.79
CA SER A 272 2.15 10.02 -9.97
C SER A 272 1.14 11.09 -10.33
N PRO A 273 1.37 12.37 -9.97
CA PRO A 273 0.44 13.46 -10.28
C PRO A 273 0.54 13.86 -11.76
N GLU A 274 -0.60 13.95 -12.42
CA GLU A 274 -0.75 14.54 -13.74
C GLU A 274 -1.67 15.76 -13.68
N TRP A 275 -1.26 16.83 -14.36
CA TRP A 275 -1.95 18.13 -14.30
C TRP A 275 -2.56 18.49 -15.64
N ASN A 276 -3.80 18.95 -15.60
CA ASN A 276 -4.38 19.76 -16.67
C ASN A 276 -4.79 21.14 -16.12
N GLU A 277 -5.28 22.03 -16.98
CA GLU A 277 -5.63 23.42 -16.61
C GLU A 277 -6.70 23.55 -15.49
N LYS A 278 -7.42 22.48 -15.15
CA LYS A 278 -8.58 22.53 -14.25
C LYS A 278 -8.54 21.52 -13.09
N THR A 279 -7.75 20.47 -13.18
CA THR A 279 -7.74 19.35 -12.22
C THR A 279 -6.37 18.68 -12.14
N CYS A 280 -6.01 18.24 -10.93
CA CYS A 280 -4.97 17.23 -10.70
C CYS A 280 -5.59 15.85 -10.71
N VAL A 281 -4.90 14.90 -11.35
CA VAL A 281 -5.20 13.47 -11.21
C VAL A 281 -3.93 12.75 -10.81
N GLY A 282 -3.93 12.11 -9.65
CA GLY A 282 -2.82 11.29 -9.16
C GLY A 282 -3.15 9.82 -9.27
N THR A 283 -2.44 9.07 -10.10
CA THR A 283 -2.66 7.62 -10.25
C THR A 283 -1.65 6.83 -9.40
N PHE A 284 -2.10 5.69 -8.87
CA PHE A 284 -1.25 4.77 -8.11
C PHE A 284 -1.88 3.38 -8.00
N THR A 285 -1.05 2.38 -7.72
CA THR A 285 -1.53 1.04 -7.34
C THR A 285 -1.33 0.84 -5.84
N LEU A 286 -2.40 0.63 -5.10
CA LEU A 286 -2.36 0.20 -3.71
C LEU A 286 -2.23 -1.32 -3.65
N LYS A 287 -1.06 -1.81 -3.25
CA LYS A 287 -0.82 -3.23 -2.97
C LYS A 287 -1.07 -3.53 -1.50
N LEU A 288 -1.98 -4.46 -1.26
CA LEU A 288 -2.40 -4.94 0.05
C LEU A 288 -2.14 -6.44 0.12
N VAL A 289 -1.69 -6.92 1.26
CA VAL A 289 -1.48 -8.35 1.50
C VAL A 289 -2.32 -8.77 2.68
N GLU A 290 -3.17 -9.78 2.47
CA GLU A 290 -3.89 -10.48 3.52
C GLU A 290 -3.06 -11.70 3.94
N PRO A 291 -2.53 -11.71 5.17
CA PRO A 291 -1.67 -12.78 5.66
C PRO A 291 -2.41 -14.11 5.80
N GLU A 292 -3.69 -14.08 6.17
CA GLU A 292 -4.50 -15.27 6.47
C GLU A 292 -5.74 -15.32 5.55
N PRO A 293 -5.62 -15.87 4.33
CA PRO A 293 -6.65 -15.69 3.31
C PRO A 293 -7.89 -16.57 3.52
N VAL A 294 -7.77 -17.67 4.26
CA VAL A 294 -8.86 -18.61 4.52
C VAL A 294 -9.57 -18.24 5.82
N LYS A 295 -10.85 -17.85 5.70
CA LYS A 295 -11.60 -17.29 6.83
C LYS A 295 -13.10 -17.55 6.76
N ILE A 296 -13.74 -17.45 7.91
CA ILE A 296 -15.20 -17.40 8.09
C ILE A 296 -15.56 -15.97 8.47
N VAL A 297 -16.66 -15.45 7.93
CA VAL A 297 -17.12 -14.09 8.22
C VAL A 297 -18.52 -14.13 8.80
N LEU A 298 -18.69 -13.51 9.96
CA LEU A 298 -19.95 -13.41 10.70
C LEU A 298 -20.41 -11.96 10.76
N SER A 299 -21.72 -11.74 10.78
CA SER A 299 -22.36 -10.47 11.14
C SER A 299 -22.87 -10.58 12.56
N ILE A 300 -22.38 -9.75 13.47
CA ILE A 300 -22.65 -9.86 14.90
C ILE A 300 -22.60 -8.48 15.57
N SER A 301 -23.43 -8.27 16.59
CA SER A 301 -23.53 -7.03 17.37
C SER A 301 -23.87 -7.35 18.83
N GLY A 302 -23.79 -6.35 19.71
CA GLY A 302 -24.10 -6.52 21.13
C GLY A 302 -23.09 -7.43 21.81
N ASN A 303 -23.56 -8.35 22.67
CA ASN A 303 -22.67 -9.33 23.31
C ASN A 303 -22.37 -10.48 22.35
N ALA A 304 -21.34 -10.28 21.53
CA ALA A 304 -20.85 -11.31 20.62
C ALA A 304 -20.32 -12.50 21.40
N SER A 305 -20.70 -13.71 20.98
CA SER A 305 -20.24 -14.98 21.55
C SER A 305 -19.88 -15.93 20.43
N ILE A 306 -18.62 -16.36 20.43
CA ILE A 306 -18.07 -17.32 19.48
C ILE A 306 -17.45 -18.44 20.28
N ARG A 307 -17.91 -19.66 20.06
CA ARG A 307 -17.32 -20.85 20.64
C ARG A 307 -16.73 -21.72 19.53
N LEU A 308 -15.45 -22.04 19.66
CA LEU A 308 -14.62 -22.64 18.63
C LEU A 308 -13.83 -23.82 19.20
N ALA A 309 -13.72 -24.91 18.44
CA ALA A 309 -12.74 -25.96 18.66
C ALA A 309 -12.05 -26.28 17.33
N SER A 310 -10.72 -26.21 17.30
CA SER A 310 -9.92 -26.46 16.10
C SER A 310 -8.59 -27.09 16.48
N LYS A 311 -8.06 -27.97 15.62
CA LYS A 311 -6.70 -28.54 15.80
C LYS A 311 -5.59 -27.52 15.51
N SER A 312 -5.93 -26.47 14.77
CA SER A 312 -5.04 -25.36 14.42
C SER A 312 -5.54 -24.09 15.09
N ALA A 313 -4.62 -23.25 15.57
CA ALA A 313 -4.97 -21.97 16.20
C ALA A 313 -5.75 -21.07 15.22
N ALA A 314 -6.71 -20.33 15.75
CA ALA A 314 -7.51 -19.38 14.98
C ALA A 314 -7.34 -17.96 15.50
N HIS A 315 -7.46 -16.99 14.60
CA HIS A 315 -7.45 -15.57 14.91
C HIS A 315 -8.81 -14.96 14.65
N ILE A 316 -9.31 -14.19 15.63
CA ILE A 316 -10.59 -13.50 15.54
C ILE A 316 -10.32 -12.01 15.41
N TYR A 317 -10.76 -11.40 14.31
CA TYR A 317 -10.72 -9.96 14.08
C TYR A 317 -12.11 -9.38 14.18
N TRP A 318 -12.33 -8.55 15.20
CA TRP A 318 -13.65 -8.14 15.64
C TRP A 318 -14.30 -7.05 14.79
N GLY A 319 -13.51 -6.30 14.03
CA GLY A 319 -13.96 -5.22 13.15
C GLY A 319 -14.00 -3.83 13.75
N ASP A 320 -13.74 -3.72 15.04
CA ASP A 320 -13.49 -2.45 15.74
C ASP A 320 -11.98 -2.12 15.82
N GLY A 321 -11.15 -2.79 15.00
CA GLY A 321 -9.69 -2.69 15.04
C GLY A 321 -9.03 -3.54 16.13
N THR A 322 -9.79 -4.28 16.95
CA THR A 322 -9.24 -5.23 17.92
C THR A 322 -9.29 -6.67 17.41
N HIS A 323 -8.46 -7.51 18.01
CA HIS A 323 -8.34 -8.93 17.68
C HIS A 323 -8.19 -9.80 18.92
N THR A 324 -8.38 -11.10 18.74
CA THR A 324 -8.04 -12.15 19.71
C THR A 324 -7.30 -13.24 18.95
N PHE A 325 -6.01 -13.39 19.26
CA PHE A 325 -5.15 -14.39 18.64
C PHE A 325 -5.11 -15.68 19.46
N ASP A 326 -4.57 -16.73 18.83
CA ASP A 326 -4.34 -18.03 19.45
C ASP A 326 -5.58 -18.65 20.11
N VAL A 327 -6.74 -18.54 19.47
CA VAL A 327 -7.98 -19.16 19.95
C VAL A 327 -8.00 -20.63 19.53
N SER A 328 -8.19 -21.52 20.51
CA SER A 328 -8.10 -22.99 20.34
C SER A 328 -6.71 -23.44 19.85
N GLY A 329 -6.60 -24.51 19.06
CA GLY A 329 -5.33 -25.07 18.56
C GLY A 329 -4.89 -26.37 19.23
N ASP A 330 -5.62 -26.83 20.25
CA ASP A 330 -5.45 -28.15 20.87
C ASP A 330 -6.67 -29.06 20.66
N GLY A 331 -7.58 -28.65 19.77
CA GLY A 331 -8.85 -29.31 19.52
C GLY A 331 -9.89 -29.14 20.63
N LYS A 332 -9.58 -28.40 21.70
CA LYS A 332 -10.55 -28.16 22.78
C LYS A 332 -11.43 -26.95 22.48
N PRO A 333 -12.73 -27.06 22.81
CA PRO A 333 -13.64 -25.93 22.94
C PRO A 333 -13.12 -24.74 23.73
N GLN A 334 -13.19 -23.56 23.13
CA GLN A 334 -13.04 -22.28 23.81
C GLN A 334 -14.20 -21.36 23.44
N THR A 335 -14.73 -20.62 24.42
CA THR A 335 -15.77 -19.60 24.21
C THR A 335 -15.15 -18.22 24.42
N ILE A 336 -15.22 -17.37 23.41
CA ILE A 336 -14.76 -15.99 23.45
C ILE A 336 -15.99 -15.07 23.33
N THR A 337 -16.07 -14.09 24.21
CA THR A 337 -17.12 -13.08 24.19
C THR A 337 -16.53 -11.68 24.09
N LYS A 338 -17.23 -10.80 23.38
CA LYS A 338 -16.87 -9.37 23.28
C LYS A 338 -18.12 -8.53 23.05
N THR A 339 -18.19 -7.38 23.70
CA THR A 339 -19.25 -6.41 23.44
C THR A 339 -18.89 -5.57 22.21
N LEU A 340 -19.76 -5.58 21.21
CA LEU A 340 -19.67 -4.79 19.98
C LEU A 340 -20.81 -3.76 19.97
N PRO A 341 -20.50 -2.46 19.98
CA PRO A 341 -21.53 -1.41 20.08
C PRO A 341 -22.42 -1.36 18.84
N GLU A 342 -21.87 -1.78 17.69
CA GLU A 342 -22.53 -1.73 16.38
C GLU A 342 -22.39 -3.08 15.66
N MET A 343 -23.15 -3.24 14.59
CA MET A 343 -23.06 -4.43 13.74
C MET A 343 -21.68 -4.47 13.07
N SER A 344 -20.95 -5.56 13.30
CA SER A 344 -19.58 -5.74 12.82
C SER A 344 -19.44 -7.03 12.02
N GLU A 345 -18.65 -6.98 10.96
CA GLU A 345 -18.26 -8.17 10.20
C GLU A 345 -17.08 -8.89 10.88
N VAL A 346 -17.32 -9.80 11.82
CA VAL A 346 -16.24 -10.51 12.51
C VAL A 346 -15.60 -11.55 11.60
N ILE A 347 -14.27 -11.48 11.44
CA ILE A 347 -13.47 -12.43 10.67
C ILE A 347 -12.87 -13.46 11.63
N ILE A 348 -13.06 -14.73 11.34
CA ILE A 348 -12.39 -15.85 11.99
C ILE A 348 -11.44 -16.46 10.96
N ALA A 349 -10.16 -16.11 11.04
CA ALA A 349 -9.10 -16.75 10.28
C ALA A 349 -8.79 -18.10 10.92
N VAL A 350 -9.09 -19.18 10.20
CA VAL A 350 -8.95 -20.54 10.70
C VAL A 350 -8.79 -21.53 9.55
N GLU A 351 -7.98 -22.55 9.81
CA GLU A 351 -7.90 -23.73 8.95
C GLU A 351 -9.23 -24.48 8.95
N THR A 352 -10.07 -24.21 7.95
CA THR A 352 -11.42 -24.82 7.84
C THR A 352 -11.40 -26.36 7.83
N LYS A 353 -10.28 -27.00 7.45
CA LYS A 353 -10.08 -28.47 7.50
C LYS A 353 -9.87 -29.00 8.93
N ASP A 354 -9.36 -28.16 9.82
CA ASP A 354 -8.98 -28.49 11.20
C ASP A 354 -10.08 -28.09 12.20
N LEU A 355 -11.09 -27.37 11.71
CA LEU A 355 -12.25 -26.93 12.46
C LEU A 355 -13.12 -28.12 12.88
N ILE A 356 -13.25 -28.33 14.19
CA ILE A 356 -14.06 -29.40 14.80
C ILE A 356 -15.46 -28.86 15.16
N GLU A 357 -15.51 -27.65 15.73
CA GLU A 357 -16.76 -27.04 16.18
C GLU A 357 -16.70 -25.52 16.00
N LEU A 358 -17.80 -24.94 15.51
CA LEU A 358 -18.04 -23.51 15.54
C LEU A 358 -19.51 -23.25 15.89
N THR A 359 -19.75 -22.59 17.02
CA THR A 359 -21.06 -22.08 17.41
C THR A 359 -20.97 -20.58 17.71
N HIS A 360 -21.98 -19.83 17.30
CA HIS A 360 -22.01 -18.37 17.45
C HIS A 360 -23.43 -17.84 17.56
N ASN A 361 -23.59 -16.63 18.11
CA ASN A 361 -24.87 -15.93 18.14
C ASN A 361 -25.05 -14.89 17.01
N GLY A 362 -24.11 -14.82 16.06
CA GLY A 362 -24.21 -14.01 14.84
C GLY A 362 -24.85 -14.73 13.65
N SER A 363 -24.91 -14.06 12.51
CA SER A 363 -25.30 -14.64 11.21
C SER A 363 -24.09 -14.86 10.32
N ILE A 364 -24.03 -15.96 9.56
CA ILE A 364 -22.91 -16.21 8.65
C ILE A 364 -23.06 -15.34 7.40
N ILE A 365 -22.06 -14.50 7.12
CA ILE A 365 -21.90 -13.81 5.84
C ILE A 365 -21.22 -14.77 4.86
N TRP A 366 -20.05 -15.27 5.24
CA TRP A 366 -19.27 -16.24 4.46
C TRP A 366 -18.91 -17.43 5.34
N ASN A 367 -19.37 -18.62 4.95
CA ASN A 367 -18.97 -19.88 5.60
C ASN A 367 -17.53 -20.27 5.27
N ARG A 368 -17.00 -19.75 4.16
CA ARG A 368 -15.62 -19.84 3.73
C ARG A 368 -15.38 -18.77 2.67
N LEU A 369 -14.61 -17.75 3.03
CA LEU A 369 -14.05 -16.78 2.09
C LEU A 369 -12.56 -17.14 1.95
N VAL A 370 -12.15 -17.49 0.75
CA VAL A 370 -10.79 -17.92 0.41
C VAL A 370 -10.26 -16.99 -0.63
#